data_AF-A0A480AY99-F1
#
_entry.id   AF-A0A480AY99-F1
#
_cell.length_a   1.000
_cell.length_b   1.000
_cell.length_c   1.000
_cell.angle_alpha   90.00
_cell.angle_beta   90.00
_cell.angle_gamma   90.00
#
_symmetry.space_group_name_H-M   'P 1'
#
loop_
_entity.id
_entity.type
_entity.pdbx_description
1 polymer ?
#
loop_
_entity_poly.entity_id
_entity_poly.type
_entity_poly.pdbx_seq_one_letter_code
_entity_poly.pdbx_strand_id
1 'polypeptide(L)'
;MRHRLHNDSHAFVRAIHLRTPGVPIRDVRIGVARVAQPLAWDTPPCRLRIDGDSAELVFHRPDNWARFGFDIVPAGEGDAAEVVPLGRIEPLPEPDLDSIRQVLRGKRIAFLGTARSCAQALPATITRLHELGALFAHHEIHVYENDSSDDTGALLDQGARDGLLHAIREQGVAARMPLRTERLAYGRNRLLDHVLAQGADRFDYICWADMDGLVGARFAVDGFLSCFRHEAAWDAVFPLSWPLYYDLWALREPTICPDDYVASGLHTLNAALFAGREIHAATQQLQPGRVAGWLPVQSAFGGFGLYKAAVVGHGRYSGLVDGREVCEHVPYHAQLVAAGARLYLNPQCITHIA
;
A
#
# COMPACT_ATOMS: atom_id res chain seq x y z
N MET A 1 -14.63 -28.95 19.29
CA MET A 1 -15.07 -29.06 17.88
C MET A 1 -14.13 -28.27 17.00
N ARG A 2 -13.97 -28.63 15.72
CA ARG A 2 -13.16 -27.89 14.76
C ARG A 2 -14.03 -27.31 13.65
N HIS A 3 -13.70 -26.11 13.20
CA HIS A 3 -14.37 -25.47 12.08
C HIS A 3 -13.36 -24.72 11.20
N ARG A 4 -13.68 -24.56 9.92
CA ARG A 4 -12.87 -23.84 8.95
C ARG A 4 -13.77 -22.93 8.12
N LEU A 5 -13.28 -21.73 7.82
CA LEU A 5 -13.93 -20.81 6.88
C LEU A 5 -12.93 -20.37 5.81
N HIS A 6 -13.44 -20.17 4.60
CA HIS A 6 -12.67 -19.72 3.44
C HIS A 6 -13.12 -18.31 3.04
N ASN A 7 -12.17 -17.45 2.71
CA ASN A 7 -12.39 -16.10 2.21
C ASN A 7 -11.83 -15.99 0.79
N ASP A 8 -12.49 -16.66 -0.15
CA ASP A 8 -11.97 -16.79 -1.52
C ASP A 8 -12.03 -15.46 -2.30
N SER A 9 -12.83 -14.49 -1.84
CA SER A 9 -12.84 -13.12 -2.38
C SER A 9 -11.75 -12.22 -1.81
N HIS A 10 -10.98 -12.70 -0.82
CA HIS A 10 -10.00 -11.88 -0.10
C HIS A 10 -10.60 -10.56 0.42
N ALA A 11 -11.84 -10.61 0.92
CA ALA A 11 -12.46 -9.47 1.58
C ALA A 11 -11.71 -9.14 2.87
N PHE A 12 -11.58 -7.87 3.22
CA PHE A 12 -11.08 -7.48 4.54
C PHE A 12 -12.12 -7.88 5.60
N VAL A 13 -11.74 -8.71 6.56
CA VAL A 13 -12.67 -9.27 7.54
C VAL A 13 -12.65 -8.45 8.82
N ARG A 14 -13.82 -7.94 9.22
CA ARG A 14 -14.01 -7.20 10.47
C ARG A 14 -14.20 -8.14 11.66
N ALA A 15 -15.06 -9.15 11.47
CA ALA A 15 -15.40 -10.07 12.53
C ALA A 15 -15.79 -11.44 11.98
N ILE A 16 -15.85 -12.43 12.87
CA ILE A 16 -16.34 -13.77 12.57
C ILE A 16 -17.37 -14.16 13.61
N HIS A 17 -18.48 -14.69 13.11
CA HIS A 17 -19.59 -15.18 13.93
C HIS A 17 -19.59 -16.70 13.86
N LEU A 18 -19.57 -17.36 15.01
CA LEU A 18 -19.63 -18.81 15.15
C LEU A 18 -20.86 -19.21 15.96
N ARG A 19 -21.42 -20.37 15.65
CA ARG A 19 -22.51 -20.96 16.41
C ARG A 19 -22.38 -22.48 16.46
N THR A 20 -22.64 -23.06 17.62
CA THR A 20 -22.71 -24.51 17.84
C THR A 20 -24.10 -24.87 18.34
N PRO A 21 -25.10 -25.05 17.45
CA PRO A 21 -26.51 -25.14 17.83
C PRO A 21 -26.77 -26.08 19.01
N GLY A 22 -27.31 -25.53 20.10
CA GLY A 22 -27.66 -26.31 21.30
C GLY A 22 -26.49 -26.74 22.18
N VAL A 23 -25.24 -26.40 21.84
CA VAL A 23 -24.06 -26.68 22.65
C VAL A 23 -23.40 -25.36 23.05
N PRO A 24 -23.44 -24.99 24.35
CA PRO A 24 -22.79 -23.77 24.81
C PRO A 24 -21.28 -23.77 24.59
N ILE A 25 -20.73 -22.62 24.22
CA ILE A 25 -19.32 -22.38 23.98
C ILE A 25 -18.67 -21.89 25.27
N ARG A 26 -17.47 -22.39 25.58
CA ARG A 26 -16.62 -21.91 26.68
C ARG A 26 -15.47 -21.04 26.19
N ASP A 27 -14.85 -21.44 25.08
CA ASP A 27 -13.69 -20.75 24.51
C ASP A 27 -13.59 -21.02 23.01
N VAL A 28 -12.91 -20.14 22.28
CA VAL A 28 -12.61 -20.30 20.85
C VAL A 28 -11.18 -19.87 20.59
N ARG A 29 -10.38 -20.78 20.04
CA ARG A 29 -9.04 -20.44 19.53
C ARG A 29 -9.11 -20.28 18.02
N ILE A 30 -8.50 -19.21 17.52
CA ILE A 30 -8.47 -18.88 16.10
C ILE A 30 -7.06 -18.98 15.52
N GLY A 31 -6.98 -19.54 14.32
CA GLY A 31 -5.83 -19.44 13.43
C GLY A 31 -6.23 -18.78 12.11
N VAL A 32 -5.32 -18.03 11.50
CA VAL A 32 -5.49 -17.42 10.18
C VAL A 32 -4.32 -17.74 9.26
N ALA A 33 -4.56 -17.66 7.96
CA ALA A 33 -3.52 -17.82 6.95
C ALA A 33 -3.82 -16.99 5.70
N ARG A 34 -2.77 -16.50 5.04
CA ARG A 34 -2.86 -15.73 3.78
C ARG A 34 -2.93 -16.60 2.53
N VAL A 35 -2.55 -17.87 2.62
CA VAL A 35 -2.55 -18.82 1.51
C VAL A 35 -3.69 -19.83 1.62
N ALA A 36 -4.11 -20.38 0.48
CA ALA A 36 -5.23 -21.33 0.43
C ALA A 36 -4.93 -22.66 1.14
N GLN A 37 -3.67 -23.09 1.18
CA GLN A 37 -3.20 -24.33 1.80
C GLN A 37 -2.05 -24.02 2.78
N PRO A 38 -2.35 -23.56 4.00
CA PRO A 38 -1.32 -23.15 4.94
C PRO A 38 -0.54 -24.33 5.52
N LEU A 39 0.78 -24.20 5.48
CA LEU A 39 1.70 -25.02 6.29
C LEU A 39 1.83 -24.50 7.73
N ALA A 40 1.49 -23.23 7.95
CA ALA A 40 1.51 -22.56 9.25
C ALA A 40 0.28 -21.65 9.41
N TRP A 41 -0.18 -21.48 10.65
CA TRP A 41 -1.31 -20.63 11.02
C TRP A 41 -0.86 -19.58 12.02
N ASP A 42 -1.23 -18.33 11.77
CA ASP A 42 -0.99 -17.22 12.70
C ASP A 42 -2.17 -17.04 13.65
N THR A 43 -1.94 -16.48 14.83
CA THR A 43 -3.02 -16.08 15.74
C THR A 43 -3.22 -14.57 15.67
N PRO A 44 -4.32 -14.08 15.07
CA PRO A 44 -4.55 -12.65 14.96
C PRO A 44 -5.02 -12.06 16.29
N PRO A 45 -4.71 -10.78 16.57
CA PRO A 45 -5.30 -10.08 17.70
C PRO A 45 -6.78 -9.82 17.45
N CYS A 46 -7.64 -10.41 18.28
CA CYS A 46 -9.08 -10.22 18.26
C CYS A 46 -9.68 -10.24 19.66
N ARG A 47 -10.83 -9.58 19.81
CA ARG A 47 -11.68 -9.70 20.99
C ARG A 47 -12.68 -10.83 20.78
N LEU A 48 -12.73 -11.76 21.72
CA LEU A 48 -13.72 -12.84 21.76
C LEU A 48 -14.88 -12.46 22.69
N ARG A 49 -16.11 -12.56 22.22
CA ARG A 49 -17.34 -12.50 23.01
C ARG A 49 -18.11 -13.80 22.82
N ILE A 50 -18.55 -14.40 23.92
CA ILE A 50 -19.33 -15.64 23.92
C ILE A 50 -20.68 -15.36 24.57
N ASP A 51 -21.75 -15.88 23.97
CA ASP A 51 -23.10 -15.84 24.47
C ASP A 51 -23.79 -17.18 24.20
N GLY A 52 -23.92 -18.00 25.23
CA GLY A 52 -24.51 -19.34 25.13
C GLY A 52 -23.83 -20.20 24.07
N ASP A 53 -24.57 -20.54 23.01
CA ASP A 53 -24.12 -21.39 21.90
C ASP A 53 -23.45 -20.62 20.75
N SER A 54 -23.21 -19.32 20.94
CA SER A 54 -22.72 -18.39 19.92
C SER A 54 -21.45 -17.67 20.37
N ALA A 55 -20.57 -17.37 19.43
CA ALA A 55 -19.35 -16.61 19.67
C ALA A 55 -19.07 -15.61 18.54
N GLU A 56 -18.53 -14.45 18.91
CA GLU A 56 -18.13 -13.39 18.01
C GLU A 56 -16.66 -13.06 18.24
N LEU A 57 -15.85 -13.11 17.18
CA LEU A 57 -14.45 -12.70 17.18
C LEU A 57 -14.33 -11.41 16.37
N VAL A 58 -14.05 -10.29 17.03
CA VAL A 58 -13.85 -8.99 16.38
C VAL A 58 -12.36 -8.68 16.29
N PHE A 59 -11.83 -8.52 15.07
CA PHE A 59 -10.41 -8.25 14.85
C PHE A 59 -10.06 -6.83 15.28
N HIS A 60 -8.92 -6.67 15.99
CA HIS A 60 -8.44 -5.34 16.37
C HIS A 60 -8.12 -4.48 15.14
N ARG A 61 -7.61 -5.12 14.08
CA ARG A 61 -7.41 -4.52 12.77
C ARG A 61 -7.87 -5.50 11.70
N PRO A 62 -8.89 -5.16 10.89
CA PRO A 62 -9.35 -5.98 9.79
C PRO A 62 -8.24 -6.32 8.81
N ASP A 63 -8.26 -7.52 8.25
CA ASP A 63 -7.28 -8.00 7.27
C ASP A 63 -7.95 -8.99 6.31
N ASN A 64 -7.31 -9.31 5.20
CA ASN A 64 -7.88 -10.12 4.14
C ASN A 64 -7.31 -11.55 4.07
N TRP A 65 -7.13 -12.18 5.23
CA TRP A 65 -6.69 -13.58 5.31
C TRP A 65 -7.58 -14.49 4.46
N ALA A 66 -6.96 -15.43 3.76
CA ALA A 66 -7.64 -16.36 2.86
C ALA A 66 -8.35 -17.50 3.61
N ARG A 67 -7.83 -17.88 4.78
CA ARG A 67 -8.29 -19.05 5.54
C ARG A 67 -8.40 -18.74 7.03
N PHE A 68 -9.43 -19.30 7.65
CA PHE A 68 -9.68 -19.22 9.08
C PHE A 68 -9.88 -20.60 9.69
N GLY A 69 -9.32 -20.80 10.86
CA GLY A 69 -9.37 -22.02 11.64
C GLY A 69 -9.86 -21.80 13.03
N PHE A 70 -10.74 -22.68 13.51
CA PHE A 70 -11.30 -22.58 14.85
C PHE A 70 -11.21 -23.90 15.58
N ASP A 71 -10.62 -23.86 16.78
CA ASP A 71 -10.81 -24.89 17.80
C ASP A 71 -11.82 -24.34 18.82
N ILE A 72 -13.05 -24.84 18.76
CA ILE A 72 -14.18 -24.42 19.61
C ILE A 72 -14.27 -25.37 20.80
N VAL A 73 -14.22 -24.81 22.01
CA VAL A 73 -14.25 -25.55 23.26
C VAL A 73 -15.67 -25.49 23.85
N PRO A 74 -16.39 -26.62 23.92
CA PRO A 74 -17.72 -26.67 24.56
C PRO A 74 -17.65 -26.41 26.07
N ALA A 75 -18.73 -25.91 26.65
CA ALA A 75 -18.83 -25.67 28.10
C ALA A 75 -19.25 -26.91 28.94
N GLY A 76 -19.75 -27.98 28.30
CA GLY A 76 -20.17 -29.22 28.97
C GLY A 76 -19.65 -30.48 28.29
N GLU A 77 -19.77 -31.62 28.97
CA GLU A 77 -19.26 -32.94 28.55
C GLU A 77 -20.24 -33.77 27.69
N GLY A 78 -21.42 -33.22 27.33
CA GLY A 78 -22.41 -33.90 26.46
C GLY A 78 -21.98 -33.99 24.99
N ASP A 79 -22.87 -34.46 24.10
CA ASP A 79 -22.70 -34.80 22.67
C ASP A 79 -22.20 -33.68 21.72
N ALA A 80 -21.23 -32.88 22.17
CA ALA A 80 -20.44 -31.97 21.38
C ALA A 80 -19.76 -32.63 20.17
N ALA A 81 -19.66 -33.96 20.14
CA ALA A 81 -19.13 -34.72 19.02
C ALA A 81 -20.07 -34.73 17.79
N GLU A 82 -21.39 -34.58 17.97
CA GLU A 82 -22.36 -34.66 16.86
C GLU A 82 -22.76 -33.28 16.29
N VAL A 83 -22.46 -32.19 17.00
CA VAL A 83 -22.81 -30.84 16.53
C VAL A 83 -21.78 -30.31 15.54
N VAL A 84 -22.26 -29.97 14.35
CA VAL A 84 -21.45 -29.29 13.31
C VAL A 84 -21.47 -27.78 13.58
N PRO A 85 -20.33 -27.15 13.85
CA PRO A 85 -20.28 -25.70 14.02
C PRO A 85 -20.64 -24.98 12.72
N LEU A 86 -21.34 -23.86 12.86
CA LEU A 86 -21.63 -22.91 11.80
C LEU A 86 -20.73 -21.68 11.97
N GLY A 87 -20.33 -21.09 10.85
CA GLY A 87 -19.50 -19.90 10.84
C GLY A 87 -19.87 -18.95 9.71
N ARG A 88 -19.76 -17.65 9.97
CA ARG A 88 -19.97 -16.59 8.98
C ARG A 88 -18.88 -15.53 9.11
N ILE A 89 -18.27 -15.20 7.97
CA ILE A 89 -17.36 -14.06 7.84
C ILE A 89 -18.19 -12.78 7.76
N GLU A 90 -17.83 -11.79 8.57
CA GLU A 90 -18.35 -10.44 8.45
C GLU A 90 -17.27 -9.53 7.84
N PRO A 91 -17.38 -9.17 6.56
CA PRO A 91 -16.42 -8.30 5.91
C PRO A 91 -16.55 -6.86 6.43
N LEU A 92 -15.51 -6.06 6.21
CA LEU A 92 -15.60 -4.61 6.29
C LEU A 92 -16.65 -4.12 5.27
N PRO A 93 -17.50 -3.16 5.65
CA PRO A 93 -18.35 -2.47 4.69
C PRO A 93 -17.50 -1.83 3.59
N GLU A 94 -17.95 -1.95 2.35
CA GLU A 94 -17.34 -1.28 1.21
C GLU A 94 -18.18 -0.07 0.83
N PRO A 95 -17.77 1.15 1.21
CA PRO A 95 -18.48 2.35 0.81
C PRO A 95 -18.38 2.54 -0.71
N ASP A 96 -19.47 3.04 -1.31
CA ASP A 96 -19.42 3.51 -2.69
C ASP A 96 -18.51 4.75 -2.84
N LEU A 97 -18.15 5.07 -4.09
CA LEU A 97 -17.21 6.16 -4.36
C LEU A 97 -17.75 7.53 -3.94
N ASP A 98 -19.07 7.74 -3.94
CA ASP A 98 -19.67 9.01 -3.53
C ASP A 98 -19.59 9.22 -2.02
N SER A 99 -19.83 8.16 -1.25
CA SER A 99 -19.62 8.12 0.19
C SER A 99 -18.16 8.39 0.55
N ILE A 100 -17.22 7.81 -0.20
CA ILE A 100 -15.79 8.11 -0.04
C ILE A 100 -15.52 9.60 -0.32
N ARG A 101 -16.01 10.16 -1.43
CA ARG A 101 -15.85 11.59 -1.75
C ARG A 101 -16.38 12.49 -0.62
N GLN A 102 -17.51 12.13 0.00
CA GLN A 102 -18.05 12.88 1.14
C GLN A 102 -17.11 12.86 2.35
N VAL A 103 -16.53 11.70 2.67
CA VAL A 103 -15.54 11.58 3.76
C VAL A 103 -14.29 12.41 3.46
N LEU A 104 -13.78 12.36 2.23
CA LEU A 104 -12.55 13.07 1.87
C LEU A 104 -12.67 14.60 1.94
N ARG A 105 -13.87 15.16 1.78
CA ARG A 105 -14.14 16.60 2.00
C ARG A 105 -13.88 17.09 3.42
N GLY A 106 -13.70 16.18 4.39
CA GLY A 106 -13.25 16.50 5.75
C GLY A 106 -11.78 16.17 6.02
N LYS A 107 -11.02 15.79 4.99
CA LYS A 107 -9.64 15.29 5.09
C LYS A 107 -8.68 16.18 4.32
N ARG A 108 -7.38 16.08 4.64
CA ARG A 108 -6.32 16.88 4.03
C ARG A 108 -5.21 15.98 3.52
N ILE A 109 -4.62 16.33 2.38
CA ILE A 109 -3.58 15.52 1.73
C ILE A 109 -2.39 16.37 1.30
N ALA A 110 -1.18 15.83 1.41
CA ALA A 110 0.00 16.39 0.74
C ALA A 110 0.47 15.42 -0.35
N PHE A 111 0.68 15.93 -1.56
CA PHE A 111 1.36 15.20 -2.62
C PHE A 111 2.84 15.52 -2.60
N LEU A 112 3.71 14.53 -2.73
CA LEU A 112 5.16 14.72 -2.76
C LEU A 112 5.78 14.07 -4.00
N GLY A 113 6.76 14.75 -4.59
CA GLY A 113 7.43 14.30 -5.79
C GLY A 113 8.87 14.78 -5.90
N THR A 114 9.76 13.93 -6.38
CA THR A 114 11.10 14.36 -6.81
C THR A 114 11.08 14.59 -8.33
N ALA A 115 11.64 15.70 -8.79
CA ALA A 115 11.70 16.09 -10.18
C ALA A 115 13.16 16.31 -10.63
N ARG A 116 13.48 15.85 -11.83
CA ARG A 116 14.75 16.16 -12.49
C ARG A 116 14.60 15.95 -13.99
N SER A 117 14.74 17.02 -14.77
CA SER A 117 14.65 16.97 -16.23
C SER A 117 13.40 16.23 -16.76
N CYS A 118 12.22 16.59 -16.25
CA CYS A 118 10.94 15.98 -16.57
C CYS A 118 9.91 17.00 -17.13
N ALA A 119 10.40 18.08 -17.75
CA ALA A 119 9.56 19.21 -18.18
C ALA A 119 8.40 18.81 -19.10
N GLN A 120 8.62 17.81 -19.96
CA GLN A 120 7.62 17.34 -20.91
C GLN A 120 6.37 16.78 -20.22
N ALA A 121 6.54 16.04 -19.13
CA ALA A 121 5.47 15.31 -18.46
C ALA A 121 4.89 16.06 -17.25
N LEU A 122 5.70 16.94 -16.65
CA LEU A 122 5.39 17.64 -15.41
C LEU A 122 4.04 18.39 -15.43
N PRO A 123 3.64 19.14 -16.49
CA PRO A 123 2.36 19.85 -16.49
C PRO A 123 1.14 18.92 -16.37
N ALA A 124 1.18 17.77 -17.03
CA ALA A 124 0.12 16.78 -16.96
C ALA A 124 0.03 16.15 -15.57
N THR A 125 1.18 15.92 -14.93
CA THR A 125 1.23 15.41 -13.55
C THR A 125 0.69 16.43 -12.55
N ILE A 126 1.16 17.68 -12.57
CA ILE A 126 0.67 18.72 -11.67
C ILE A 126 -0.85 18.89 -11.81
N THR A 127 -1.35 18.95 -13.04
CA THR A 127 -2.79 19.07 -13.32
C THR A 127 -3.57 17.91 -12.68
N ARG A 128 -3.10 16.67 -12.89
CA ARG A 128 -3.75 15.49 -12.30
C ARG A 128 -3.71 15.52 -10.77
N LEU A 129 -2.60 15.95 -10.16
CA LEU A 129 -2.50 16.06 -8.70
C LEU A 129 -3.47 17.11 -8.12
N HIS A 130 -3.69 18.24 -8.80
CA HIS A 130 -4.75 19.18 -8.40
C HIS A 130 -6.15 18.57 -8.51
N GLU A 131 -6.43 17.82 -9.57
CA GLU A 131 -7.73 17.15 -9.73
C GLU A 131 -7.98 16.11 -8.63
N LEU A 132 -6.96 15.34 -8.25
CA LEU A 132 -7.04 14.40 -7.13
C LEU A 132 -7.13 15.14 -5.78
N GLY A 133 -6.38 16.23 -5.62
CA GLY A 133 -6.39 17.07 -4.43
C GLY A 133 -7.73 17.77 -4.18
N ALA A 134 -8.44 18.16 -5.24
CA ALA A 134 -9.77 18.77 -5.16
C ALA A 134 -10.86 17.85 -4.57
N LEU A 135 -10.55 16.57 -4.34
CA LEU A 135 -11.41 15.62 -3.62
C LEU A 135 -11.37 15.84 -2.10
N PHE A 136 -10.38 16.57 -1.62
CA PHE A 136 -10.10 16.80 -0.21
C PHE A 136 -10.56 18.18 0.24
N ALA A 137 -10.67 18.40 1.55
CA ALA A 137 -10.91 19.72 2.12
C ALA A 137 -9.78 20.71 1.75
N HIS A 138 -8.56 20.18 1.66
CA HIS A 138 -7.36 20.93 1.36
C HIS A 138 -6.26 19.99 0.87
N HIS A 139 -5.46 20.46 -0.09
CA HIS A 139 -4.29 19.75 -0.57
C HIS A 139 -3.11 20.69 -0.82
N GLU A 140 -1.90 20.15 -0.68
CA GLU A 140 -0.65 20.79 -1.11
C GLU A 140 0.14 19.85 -2.02
N ILE A 141 0.97 20.39 -2.90
CA ILE A 141 1.90 19.65 -3.75
C ILE A 141 3.31 20.12 -3.43
N HIS A 142 4.17 19.24 -2.93
CA HIS A 142 5.56 19.55 -2.61
C HIS A 142 6.49 18.84 -3.59
N VAL A 143 7.28 19.60 -4.32
CA VAL A 143 8.23 19.05 -5.30
C VAL A 143 9.65 19.40 -4.89
N TYR A 144 10.50 18.39 -4.81
CA TYR A 144 11.94 18.60 -4.70
C TYR A 144 12.57 18.43 -6.07
N GLU A 145 13.22 19.48 -6.55
CA GLU A 145 13.90 19.51 -7.84
C GLU A 145 15.40 19.64 -7.65
N ASN A 146 16.17 18.85 -8.39
CA ASN A 146 17.61 18.99 -8.41
C ASN A 146 18.21 18.85 -9.81
N ASP A 147 19.17 19.72 -10.11
CA ASP A 147 20.05 19.64 -11.28
C ASP A 147 19.31 19.35 -12.61
N SER A 148 18.12 19.93 -12.82
CA SER A 148 17.42 19.84 -14.11
C SER A 148 18.16 20.61 -15.19
N SER A 149 18.20 20.05 -16.38
CA SER A 149 18.83 20.62 -17.58
C SER A 149 17.82 21.10 -18.62
N ASP A 150 16.53 21.03 -18.31
CA ASP A 150 15.40 21.46 -19.13
C ASP A 150 14.53 22.48 -18.37
N ASP A 151 13.34 22.79 -18.88
CA ASP A 151 12.43 23.77 -18.32
C ASP A 151 11.71 23.32 -17.02
N THR A 152 12.06 22.17 -16.42
CA THR A 152 11.42 21.62 -15.21
C THR A 152 11.34 22.68 -14.10
N GLY A 153 12.46 23.34 -13.82
CA GLY A 153 12.52 24.36 -12.77
C GLY A 153 11.60 25.55 -13.04
N ALA A 154 11.57 26.03 -14.29
CA ALA A 154 10.71 27.15 -14.68
C ALA A 154 9.22 26.80 -14.59
N LEU A 155 8.85 25.57 -14.95
CA LEU A 155 7.49 25.07 -14.83
C LEU A 155 7.04 24.94 -13.37
N LEU A 156 7.93 24.52 -12.47
CA LEU A 156 7.66 24.49 -11.03
C LEU A 156 7.47 25.90 -10.47
N ASP A 157 8.31 26.86 -10.86
CA ASP A 157 8.17 28.26 -10.44
C ASP A 157 6.85 28.88 -10.94
N GLN A 158 6.39 28.47 -12.14
CA GLN A 158 5.07 28.86 -12.65
C GLN A 158 3.94 28.21 -11.85
N GLY A 159 4.03 26.91 -11.58
CA GLY A 159 3.03 26.16 -10.83
C GLY A 159 2.85 26.69 -9.41
N ALA A 160 3.94 27.08 -8.74
CA ALA A 160 3.92 27.59 -7.37
C ALA A 160 3.14 28.91 -7.18
N ARG A 161 2.75 29.60 -8.26
CA ARG A 161 1.99 30.86 -8.19
C ARG A 161 0.57 30.70 -7.68
N ASP A 162 0.02 29.48 -7.70
CA ASP A 162 -1.31 29.21 -7.18
C ASP A 162 -1.36 29.10 -5.63
N GLY A 163 -0.20 29.05 -4.99
CA GLY A 163 -0.06 28.94 -3.53
C GLY A 163 -0.28 27.53 -2.96
N LEU A 164 -0.54 26.53 -3.80
CA LEU A 164 -0.73 25.12 -3.42
C LEU A 164 0.47 24.25 -3.81
N LEU A 165 1.26 24.67 -4.80
CA LEU A 165 2.51 24.02 -5.15
C LEU A 165 3.71 24.70 -4.47
N HIS A 166 4.53 23.89 -3.81
CA HIS A 166 5.74 24.31 -3.11
C HIS A 166 6.95 23.58 -3.69
N ALA A 167 7.87 24.32 -4.31
CA ALA A 167 9.10 23.78 -4.87
C ALA A 167 10.30 24.01 -3.95
N ILE A 168 11.07 22.95 -3.68
CA ILE A 168 12.39 23.01 -3.04
C ILE A 168 13.43 22.70 -4.12
N ARG A 169 14.28 23.67 -4.46
CA ARG A 169 15.26 23.53 -5.56
C ARG A 169 16.68 23.53 -5.02
N GLU A 170 17.47 22.53 -5.41
CA GLU A 170 18.87 22.41 -4.98
C GLU A 170 19.79 22.10 -6.18
N GLN A 171 20.93 22.78 -6.25
CA GLN A 171 21.93 22.61 -7.32
C GLN A 171 23.19 21.94 -6.77
N GLY A 172 23.93 21.23 -7.63
CA GLY A 172 25.16 20.52 -7.28
C GLY A 172 24.93 19.18 -6.57
N VAL A 173 23.70 18.68 -6.54
CA VAL A 173 23.35 17.43 -5.84
C VAL A 173 23.95 16.23 -6.58
N ALA A 174 23.89 16.23 -7.91
CA ALA A 174 24.51 15.21 -8.75
C ALA A 174 26.04 15.12 -8.61
N ALA A 175 26.71 16.24 -8.33
CA ALA A 175 28.14 16.25 -8.08
C ALA A 175 28.50 15.69 -6.68
N ARG A 176 27.66 15.99 -5.67
CA ARG A 176 27.84 15.53 -4.29
C ARG A 176 27.46 14.08 -4.06
N MET A 177 26.41 13.62 -4.75
CA MET A 177 25.82 12.28 -4.62
C MET A 177 25.72 11.67 -6.03
N PRO A 178 26.77 11.01 -6.52
CA PRO A 178 26.85 10.54 -7.91
C PRO A 178 25.90 9.37 -8.22
N LEU A 179 25.48 8.61 -7.20
CA LEU A 179 24.56 7.48 -7.36
C LEU A 179 23.10 7.95 -7.42
N ARG A 180 22.28 7.33 -8.28
CA ARG A 180 20.92 7.81 -8.57
C ARG A 180 20.00 7.62 -7.36
N THR A 181 20.02 6.43 -6.79
CA THR A 181 19.17 6.04 -5.66
C THR A 181 19.48 6.86 -4.41
N GLU A 182 20.76 7.17 -4.17
CA GLU A 182 21.19 8.08 -3.09
C GLU A 182 20.54 9.46 -3.21
N ARG A 183 20.55 10.05 -4.41
CA ARG A 183 19.89 11.35 -4.67
C ARG A 183 18.39 11.30 -4.48
N LEU A 184 17.73 10.24 -4.97
CA LEU A 184 16.29 10.07 -4.79
C LEU A 184 15.95 10.00 -3.30
N ALA A 185 16.69 9.20 -2.53
CA ALA A 185 16.52 9.10 -1.09
C ALA A 185 16.73 10.46 -0.40
N TYR A 186 17.76 11.21 -0.79
CA TYR A 186 18.01 12.55 -0.27
C TYR A 186 16.82 13.49 -0.55
N GLY A 187 16.38 13.60 -1.80
CA GLY A 187 15.25 14.45 -2.16
C GLY A 187 13.96 14.06 -1.45
N ARG A 188 13.66 12.76 -1.36
CA ARG A 188 12.50 12.24 -0.63
C ARG A 188 12.57 12.57 0.86
N ASN A 189 13.73 12.42 1.49
CA ASN A 189 13.91 12.78 2.91
C ASN A 189 13.78 14.29 3.14
N ARG A 190 14.31 15.14 2.23
CA ARG A 190 14.15 16.61 2.30
C ARG A 190 12.68 17.03 2.28
N LEU A 191 11.89 16.40 1.41
CA LEU A 191 10.45 16.59 1.34
C LEU A 191 9.72 16.08 2.58
N LEU A 192 10.08 14.89 3.05
CA LEU A 192 9.50 14.29 4.25
C LEU A 192 9.76 15.18 5.49
N ASP A 193 10.99 15.67 5.66
CA ASP A 193 11.34 16.63 6.71
C ASP A 193 10.53 17.93 6.59
N HIS A 194 10.39 18.45 5.38
CA HIS A 194 9.64 19.67 5.12
C HIS A 194 8.17 19.54 5.53
N VAL A 195 7.48 18.46 5.15
CA VAL A 195 6.06 18.27 5.49
C VAL A 195 5.85 17.91 6.95
N LEU A 196 6.72 17.08 7.54
CA LEU A 196 6.60 16.70 8.95
C LEU A 196 6.86 17.89 9.89
N ALA A 197 7.73 18.83 9.49
CA ALA A 197 7.98 20.05 10.25
C ALA A 197 6.76 20.98 10.34
N GLN A 198 5.75 20.82 9.46
CA GLN A 198 4.50 21.58 9.53
C GLN A 198 3.54 21.08 10.63
N GLY A 199 3.85 19.93 11.24
CA GLY A 199 3.08 19.32 12.33
C GLY A 199 2.38 18.03 11.93
N ALA A 200 2.31 17.08 12.87
CA ALA A 200 1.76 15.74 12.64
C ALA A 200 0.28 15.75 12.22
N ASP A 201 -0.48 16.77 12.64
CA ASP A 201 -1.90 16.91 12.34
C ASP A 201 -2.15 17.82 11.12
N ARG A 202 -1.14 18.22 10.33
CA ARG A 202 -1.34 19.07 9.15
C ARG A 202 -2.12 18.35 8.04
N PHE A 203 -1.78 17.08 7.82
CA PHE A 203 -2.38 16.25 6.78
C PHE A 203 -2.89 14.94 7.37
N ASP A 204 -3.98 14.42 6.82
CA ASP A 204 -4.47 13.08 7.13
C ASP A 204 -3.74 12.03 6.26
N TYR A 205 -3.39 12.43 5.03
CA TYR A 205 -2.76 11.57 4.04
C TYR A 205 -1.52 12.23 3.42
N ILE A 206 -0.58 11.38 3.06
CA ILE A 206 0.62 11.74 2.33
C ILE A 206 0.67 10.85 1.08
N CYS A 207 0.82 11.44 -0.09
CA CYS A 207 0.82 10.73 -1.35
C CYS A 207 2.07 11.03 -2.16
N TRP A 208 2.92 10.03 -2.34
CA TRP A 208 4.04 10.11 -3.26
C TRP A 208 3.57 9.89 -4.70
N ALA A 209 4.09 10.68 -5.63
CA ALA A 209 3.90 10.49 -7.07
C ALA A 209 5.21 10.76 -7.80
N ASP A 210 5.47 10.03 -8.87
CA ASP A 210 6.56 10.38 -9.78
C ASP A 210 6.11 11.53 -10.70
N MET A 211 7.03 12.48 -10.93
CA MET A 211 6.78 13.71 -11.68
C MET A 211 7.02 13.52 -13.19
N ASP A 212 6.98 12.28 -13.67
CA ASP A 212 7.35 11.84 -15.02
C ASP A 212 6.17 11.47 -15.92
N GLY A 213 4.94 11.71 -15.46
CA GLY A 213 3.71 11.51 -16.24
C GLY A 213 2.94 10.23 -15.95
N LEU A 214 3.45 9.32 -15.11
CA LEU A 214 2.71 8.13 -14.70
C LEU A 214 1.38 8.48 -14.01
N VAL A 215 1.42 9.44 -13.09
CA VAL A 215 0.23 10.08 -12.52
C VAL A 215 -0.16 11.25 -13.41
N GLY A 216 -0.68 10.96 -14.60
CA GLY A 216 -1.01 11.96 -15.62
C GLY A 216 -2.39 11.78 -16.23
N ALA A 217 -2.54 12.09 -17.52
CA ALA A 217 -3.82 12.08 -18.21
C ALA A 217 -4.54 10.72 -18.16
N ARG A 218 -3.81 9.60 -18.13
CA ARG A 218 -4.39 8.24 -18.09
C ARG A 218 -4.70 7.72 -16.68
N PHE A 219 -4.28 8.43 -15.63
CA PHE A 219 -4.50 7.99 -14.26
C PHE A 219 -5.95 8.26 -13.84
N ALA A 220 -6.67 7.21 -13.46
CA ALA A 220 -8.11 7.29 -13.20
C ALA A 220 -8.42 7.77 -11.77
N VAL A 221 -9.30 8.77 -11.66
CA VAL A 221 -9.79 9.30 -10.37
C VAL A 221 -10.50 8.21 -9.55
N ASP A 222 -11.30 7.36 -10.19
CA ASP A 222 -11.99 6.26 -9.50
C ASP A 222 -11.02 5.21 -8.97
N GLY A 223 -9.91 4.98 -9.70
CA GLY A 223 -8.82 4.13 -9.23
C GLY A 223 -8.15 4.70 -7.98
N PHE A 224 -7.89 6.01 -7.95
CA PHE A 224 -7.40 6.69 -6.73
C PHE A 224 -8.38 6.58 -5.56
N LEU A 225 -9.67 6.85 -5.80
CA LEU A 225 -10.70 6.77 -4.76
C LEU A 225 -10.88 5.36 -4.19
N SER A 226 -10.65 4.33 -5.01
CA SER A 226 -10.72 2.95 -4.54
C SER A 226 -9.73 2.66 -3.40
N CYS A 227 -8.61 3.40 -3.31
CA CYS A 227 -7.65 3.26 -2.21
C CYS A 227 -8.26 3.57 -0.83
N PHE A 228 -9.38 4.26 -0.75
CA PHE A 228 -10.03 4.62 0.53
C PHE A 228 -11.12 3.64 0.96
N ARG A 229 -11.48 2.64 0.14
CA ARG A 229 -12.55 1.66 0.45
C ARG A 229 -12.31 0.89 1.74
N HIS A 230 -11.05 0.60 2.06
CA HIS A 230 -10.66 -0.19 3.22
C HIS A 230 -9.73 0.57 4.16
N GLU A 231 -9.95 1.87 4.36
CA GLU A 231 -9.09 2.76 5.17
C GLU A 231 -8.72 2.16 6.54
N ALA A 232 -9.64 1.45 7.20
CA ALA A 232 -9.38 0.81 8.50
C ALA A 232 -8.34 -0.33 8.46
N ALA A 233 -8.04 -0.88 7.29
CA ALA A 233 -7.22 -2.08 7.13
C ALA A 233 -5.75 -1.80 6.77
N TRP A 234 -5.47 -0.71 6.04
CA TRP A 234 -4.15 -0.41 5.48
C TRP A 234 -3.51 0.83 6.14
N ASP A 235 -2.18 0.97 5.97
CA ASP A 235 -1.41 2.17 6.34
C ASP A 235 -0.66 2.78 5.15
N ALA A 236 -0.31 1.97 4.14
CA ALA A 236 0.00 2.46 2.80
C ALA A 236 -0.55 1.57 1.68
N VAL A 237 -0.83 2.19 0.53
CA VAL A 237 -1.44 1.55 -0.65
C VAL A 237 -0.71 1.98 -1.91
N PHE A 238 -0.48 1.02 -2.78
CA PHE A 238 0.26 1.16 -4.03
C PHE A 238 -0.60 0.67 -5.20
N PRO A 239 -0.40 1.20 -6.41
CA PRO A 239 -1.12 0.79 -7.59
C PRO A 239 -0.53 -0.50 -8.17
N LEU A 240 -1.31 -1.18 -9.01
CA LEU A 240 -0.71 -2.04 -10.04
C LEU A 240 -0.30 -1.20 -11.25
N SER A 241 0.50 -1.79 -12.15
CA SER A 241 0.85 -1.14 -13.40
C SER A 241 0.41 -1.96 -14.61
N TRP A 242 0.03 -1.26 -15.68
CA TRP A 242 -0.41 -1.84 -16.95
C TRP A 242 0.45 -1.32 -18.10
N PRO A 243 0.86 -2.17 -19.07
CA PRO A 243 0.48 -3.58 -19.28
C PRO A 243 1.22 -4.61 -18.44
N LEU A 244 2.32 -4.21 -17.81
CA LEU A 244 3.13 -5.07 -16.94
C LEU A 244 3.46 -4.32 -15.66
N TYR A 245 3.56 -5.02 -14.55
CA TYR A 245 4.03 -4.41 -13.30
C TYR A 245 5.51 -4.04 -13.46
N TYR A 246 5.83 -2.74 -13.49
CA TYR A 246 7.17 -2.27 -13.86
C TYR A 246 8.12 -2.08 -12.68
N ASP A 247 7.62 -1.63 -11.53
CA ASP A 247 8.46 -1.24 -10.40
C ASP A 247 8.82 -2.43 -9.51
N LEU A 248 9.50 -3.39 -10.13
CA LEU A 248 9.92 -4.64 -9.49
C LEU A 248 10.97 -4.42 -8.43
N TRP A 249 11.78 -3.37 -8.56
CA TRP A 249 12.85 -3.12 -7.61
C TRP A 249 12.30 -2.70 -6.25
N ALA A 250 11.18 -1.96 -6.25
CA ALA A 250 10.43 -1.62 -5.05
C ALA A 250 9.60 -2.79 -4.49
N LEU A 251 9.22 -3.79 -5.30
CA LEU A 251 8.31 -4.86 -4.89
C LEU A 251 8.97 -5.86 -3.94
N ARG A 252 8.34 -6.07 -2.78
CA ARG A 252 8.62 -7.17 -1.85
C ARG A 252 7.33 -7.89 -1.51
N GLU A 253 7.01 -8.91 -2.30
CA GLU A 253 5.89 -9.81 -2.04
C GLU A 253 6.46 -11.21 -1.81
N PRO A 254 6.15 -11.88 -0.67
CA PRO A 254 6.86 -13.09 -0.24
C PRO A 254 6.89 -14.27 -1.23
N THR A 255 5.95 -14.32 -2.19
CA THR A 255 5.80 -15.42 -3.15
C THR A 255 6.18 -15.05 -4.59
N ILE A 256 6.13 -13.77 -4.93
CA ILE A 256 6.35 -13.26 -6.30
C ILE A 256 7.74 -12.65 -6.44
N CYS A 257 8.14 -11.81 -5.48
CA CYS A 257 9.41 -11.08 -5.50
C CYS A 257 9.87 -10.83 -4.06
N PRO A 258 10.35 -11.86 -3.34
CA PRO A 258 10.69 -11.73 -1.92
C PRO A 258 11.97 -10.94 -1.67
N ASP A 259 12.90 -10.94 -2.63
CA ASP A 259 14.26 -10.43 -2.46
C ASP A 259 14.60 -9.31 -3.45
N ASP A 260 15.73 -8.64 -3.18
CA ASP A 260 16.33 -7.71 -4.14
C ASP A 260 16.88 -8.48 -5.35
N TYR A 261 16.05 -8.56 -6.40
CA TYR A 261 16.43 -9.26 -7.62
C TYR A 261 17.65 -8.66 -8.33
N VAL A 262 17.96 -7.40 -8.04
CA VAL A 262 19.14 -6.74 -8.57
C VAL A 262 20.40 -7.31 -7.95
N ALA A 263 20.36 -7.49 -6.63
CA ALA A 263 21.46 -8.06 -5.86
C ALA A 263 21.64 -9.57 -6.08
N SER A 264 20.55 -10.31 -6.27
CA SER A 264 20.59 -11.78 -6.36
C SER A 264 21.18 -12.32 -7.66
N GLY A 265 21.50 -11.46 -8.63
CA GLY A 265 22.05 -11.89 -9.92
C GLY A 265 21.04 -12.59 -10.83
N LEU A 266 19.74 -12.61 -10.45
CA LEU A 266 18.64 -13.09 -11.30
C LEU A 266 18.37 -12.17 -12.52
N HIS A 267 19.20 -11.15 -12.72
CA HIS A 267 19.32 -10.35 -13.93
C HIS A 267 19.86 -11.09 -15.18
N THR A 268 19.63 -12.39 -15.35
CA THR A 268 19.83 -13.02 -16.66
C THR A 268 18.79 -12.45 -17.63
N LEU A 269 19.20 -11.33 -18.24
CA LEU A 269 18.41 -10.39 -19.01
C LEU A 269 17.66 -11.10 -20.13
N ASN A 270 16.34 -10.94 -20.14
CA ASN A 270 15.66 -10.81 -21.42
C ASN A 270 15.97 -9.39 -21.93
N ALA A 271 16.74 -9.27 -23.01
CA ALA A 271 17.18 -8.01 -23.59
C ALA A 271 16.05 -7.04 -23.97
N ALA A 272 14.81 -7.52 -24.07
CA ALA A 272 13.63 -6.68 -24.33
C ALA A 272 12.98 -6.08 -23.07
N LEU A 273 13.28 -6.58 -21.86
CA LEU A 273 12.45 -6.37 -20.67
C LEU A 273 13.19 -5.94 -19.39
N PHE A 274 14.52 -5.84 -19.42
CA PHE A 274 15.36 -5.41 -18.28
C PHE A 274 15.13 -6.16 -16.94
N ALA A 275 14.56 -7.37 -16.97
CA ALA A 275 14.33 -8.24 -15.82
C ALA A 275 14.68 -9.70 -16.15
N GLY A 276 14.94 -10.50 -15.10
CA GLY A 276 15.07 -11.96 -15.21
C GLY A 276 13.78 -12.62 -15.68
N ARG A 277 13.88 -13.67 -16.51
CA ARG A 277 12.72 -14.39 -17.07
C ARG A 277 11.72 -14.87 -16.00
N GLU A 278 12.22 -15.31 -14.85
CA GLU A 278 11.40 -15.85 -13.76
C GLU A 278 10.54 -14.76 -13.08
N ILE A 279 11.13 -13.58 -12.86
CA ILE A 279 10.41 -12.44 -12.28
C ILE A 279 9.38 -11.90 -13.27
N HIS A 280 9.71 -11.88 -14.56
CA HIS A 280 8.76 -11.52 -15.60
C HIS A 280 7.55 -12.48 -15.63
N ALA A 281 7.76 -13.79 -15.48
CA ALA A 281 6.67 -14.76 -15.40
C ALA A 281 5.85 -14.60 -14.11
N ALA A 282 6.51 -14.33 -12.98
CA ALA A 282 5.85 -14.09 -11.71
C ALA A 282 4.96 -12.83 -11.74
N THR A 283 5.35 -11.79 -12.47
CA THR A 283 4.62 -10.51 -12.49
C THR A 283 3.45 -10.49 -13.47
N GLN A 284 3.35 -11.48 -14.36
CA GLN A 284 2.10 -11.78 -15.09
C GLN A 284 0.96 -12.14 -14.13
N GLN A 285 1.25 -12.50 -12.87
CA GLN A 285 0.25 -12.73 -11.83
C GLN A 285 -0.29 -11.40 -11.26
N LEU A 286 0.48 -10.31 -11.36
CA LEU A 286 0.12 -8.96 -10.89
C LEU A 286 -0.65 -8.14 -11.95
N GLN A 287 -1.32 -8.81 -12.88
CA GLN A 287 -2.16 -8.14 -13.87
C GLN A 287 -3.53 -7.80 -13.29
N PRO A 288 -4.11 -6.63 -13.67
CA PRO A 288 -5.51 -6.32 -13.40
C PRO A 288 -6.41 -7.49 -13.84
N GLY A 289 -7.29 -7.93 -12.93
CA GLY A 289 -8.18 -9.07 -13.15
C GLY A 289 -7.61 -10.45 -12.82
N ARG A 290 -6.30 -10.60 -12.58
CA ARG A 290 -5.70 -11.85 -12.07
C ARG A 290 -5.45 -11.81 -10.56
N VAL A 291 -5.34 -10.62 -10.01
CA VAL A 291 -5.22 -10.37 -8.57
C VAL A 291 -6.63 -10.38 -7.95
N ALA A 292 -6.92 -11.42 -7.17
CA ALA A 292 -8.27 -11.72 -6.64
C ALA A 292 -8.80 -10.69 -5.61
N GLY A 293 -7.92 -9.90 -5.01
CA GLY A 293 -8.22 -8.87 -4.02
C GLY A 293 -6.96 -8.06 -3.70
N TRP A 294 -7.01 -7.18 -2.70
CA TRP A 294 -5.83 -6.41 -2.34
C TRP A 294 -4.67 -7.31 -1.91
N LEU A 295 -3.46 -7.09 -2.45
CA LEU A 295 -2.33 -7.97 -2.20
C LEU A 295 -1.44 -7.38 -1.10
N PRO A 296 -1.28 -8.03 0.07
CA PRO A 296 -0.35 -7.56 1.09
C PRO A 296 1.09 -7.65 0.59
N VAL A 297 1.87 -6.61 0.84
CA VAL A 297 3.29 -6.53 0.46
C VAL A 297 4.13 -6.01 1.63
N GLN A 298 5.44 -6.24 1.56
CA GLN A 298 6.42 -5.62 2.46
C GLN A 298 6.98 -4.31 1.87
N SER A 299 6.89 -4.13 0.55
CA SER A 299 7.25 -2.90 -0.15
C SER A 299 6.64 -2.93 -1.56
N ALA A 300 6.22 -1.77 -2.06
CA ALA A 300 5.86 -1.52 -3.45
C ALA A 300 5.90 -0.01 -3.70
N PHE A 301 5.88 0.42 -4.96
CA PHE A 301 5.68 1.84 -5.27
C PHE A 301 4.95 2.01 -6.59
N GLY A 302 5.58 1.78 -7.74
CA GLY A 302 4.86 1.82 -9.03
C GLY A 302 4.49 3.24 -9.47
N GLY A 303 5.26 4.25 -9.04
CA GLY A 303 5.10 5.65 -9.45
C GLY A 303 4.05 6.43 -8.67
N PHE A 304 3.36 5.77 -7.74
CA PHE A 304 2.37 6.35 -6.85
C PHE A 304 2.36 5.59 -5.52
N GLY A 305 2.22 6.27 -4.39
CA GLY A 305 2.04 5.60 -3.10
C GLY A 305 1.26 6.47 -2.14
N LEU A 306 0.12 5.98 -1.65
CA LEU A 306 -0.73 6.67 -0.70
C LEU A 306 -0.47 6.13 0.71
N TYR A 307 -0.23 7.02 1.66
CA TYR A 307 0.09 6.69 3.05
C TYR A 307 -0.82 7.48 3.98
N LYS A 308 -1.16 6.88 5.12
CA LYS A 308 -1.66 7.66 6.26
C LYS A 308 -0.53 8.52 6.79
N ALA A 309 -0.79 9.81 7.05
CA ALA A 309 0.24 10.73 7.54
C ALA A 309 0.87 10.24 8.85
N ALA A 310 0.07 9.59 9.72
CA ALA A 310 0.53 9.06 11.01
C ALA A 310 1.66 8.01 10.93
N VAL A 311 1.89 7.39 9.77
CA VAL A 311 2.95 6.36 9.65
C VAL A 311 4.21 6.85 8.94
N VAL A 312 4.15 7.94 8.16
CA VAL A 312 5.26 8.33 7.28
C VAL A 312 6.53 8.77 8.04
N GLY A 313 6.39 9.22 9.29
CA GLY A 313 7.50 9.61 10.14
C GLY A 313 8.27 8.44 10.78
N HIS A 314 7.79 7.20 10.65
CA HIS A 314 8.45 6.03 11.27
C HIS A 314 9.64 5.50 10.47
N GLY A 315 9.91 6.03 9.28
CA GLY A 315 10.98 5.56 8.43
C GLY A 315 11.72 6.67 7.70
N ARG A 316 12.90 6.34 7.17
CA ARG A 316 13.68 7.20 6.27
C ARG A 316 14.11 6.44 5.02
N TYR A 317 14.16 7.17 3.91
CA TYR A 317 14.65 6.64 2.64
C TYR A 317 16.16 6.45 2.70
N SER A 318 16.65 5.33 2.19
CA SER A 318 18.08 5.12 1.93
C SER A 318 18.25 4.51 0.55
N GLY A 319 19.00 5.20 -0.32
CA GLY A 319 19.33 4.67 -1.65
C GLY A 319 20.51 3.70 -1.63
N LEU A 320 21.22 3.62 -0.51
CA LEU A 320 22.44 2.83 -0.39
C LEU A 320 22.37 1.87 0.80
N VAL A 321 22.82 0.65 0.59
CA VAL A 321 23.10 -0.35 1.64
C VAL A 321 24.48 -0.91 1.38
N ASP A 322 25.39 -0.77 2.34
CA ASP A 322 26.79 -1.19 2.23
C ASP A 322 27.50 -0.65 0.96
N GLY A 323 27.19 0.60 0.59
CA GLY A 323 27.75 1.27 -0.60
C GLY A 323 27.15 0.85 -1.94
N ARG A 324 26.18 -0.08 -1.95
CA ARG A 324 25.46 -0.54 -3.14
C ARG A 324 24.13 0.18 -3.30
N GLU A 325 23.79 0.55 -4.53
CA GLU A 325 22.45 1.08 -4.86
C GLU A 325 21.35 0.04 -4.55
N VAL A 326 20.30 0.52 -3.90
CA VAL A 326 19.04 -0.19 -3.63
C VAL A 326 17.87 0.73 -3.98
N CYS A 327 16.71 0.16 -4.28
CA CYS A 327 15.49 0.97 -4.36
C CYS A 327 15.20 1.59 -2.99
N GLU A 328 15.11 2.91 -2.92
CA GLU A 328 15.04 3.67 -1.68
C GLU A 328 13.75 3.43 -0.89
N HIS A 329 12.68 3.01 -1.57
CA HIS A 329 11.41 2.63 -0.95
C HIS A 329 11.52 1.39 -0.07
N VAL A 330 12.37 0.43 -0.44
CA VAL A 330 12.48 -0.85 0.29
C VAL A 330 12.96 -0.66 1.73
N PRO A 331 14.09 0.03 2.02
CA PRO A 331 14.50 0.27 3.40
C PRO A 331 13.55 1.24 4.15
N TYR A 332 12.87 2.15 3.45
CA TYR A 332 11.84 3.00 4.06
C TYR A 332 10.65 2.16 4.53
N HIS A 333 10.09 1.33 3.66
CA HIS A 333 8.97 0.44 3.99
C HIS A 333 9.32 -0.61 5.05
N ALA A 334 10.56 -1.12 5.05
CA ALA A 334 11.02 -2.03 6.10
C ALA A 334 10.89 -1.40 7.49
N GLN A 335 11.21 -0.11 7.64
CA GLN A 335 11.03 0.63 8.90
C GLN A 335 9.54 0.82 9.23
N LEU A 336 8.70 1.13 8.24
CA LEU A 336 7.25 1.26 8.47
C LEU A 336 6.62 -0.07 8.92
N VAL A 337 6.96 -1.17 8.25
CA VAL A 337 6.48 -2.53 8.58
C VAL A 337 6.98 -2.95 9.96
N ALA A 338 8.24 -2.66 10.31
CA ALA A 338 8.77 -2.90 11.65
C ALA A 338 8.01 -2.11 12.74
N ALA A 339 7.49 -0.92 12.40
CA ALA A 339 6.60 -0.13 13.25
C ALA A 339 5.12 -0.59 13.21
N GLY A 340 4.81 -1.69 12.51
CA GLY A 340 3.48 -2.29 12.46
C GLY A 340 2.57 -1.78 11.33
N ALA A 341 3.11 -1.03 10.36
CA ALA A 341 2.35 -0.58 9.20
C ALA A 341 1.96 -1.75 8.27
N ARG A 342 0.75 -1.69 7.71
CA ARG A 342 0.25 -2.65 6.72
C ARG A 342 0.22 -2.05 5.33
N LEU A 343 0.91 -2.70 4.39
CA LEU A 343 1.11 -2.22 3.03
C LEU A 343 0.38 -3.15 2.06
N TYR A 344 -0.29 -2.57 1.06
CA TYR A 344 -1.04 -3.35 0.06
C TYR A 344 -0.88 -2.79 -1.35
N LEU A 345 -0.93 -3.68 -2.35
CA LEU A 345 -1.27 -3.32 -3.73
C LEU A 345 -2.79 -3.34 -3.90
N ASN A 346 -3.32 -2.26 -4.45
CA ASN A 346 -4.73 -2.14 -4.80
C ASN A 346 -4.93 -2.41 -6.30
N PRO A 347 -5.61 -3.52 -6.69
CA PRO A 347 -5.77 -3.89 -8.09
C PRO A 347 -6.73 -2.98 -8.87
N GLN A 348 -7.45 -2.07 -8.21
CA GLN A 348 -8.32 -1.09 -8.86
C GLN A 348 -7.61 0.24 -9.14
N CYS A 349 -6.47 0.52 -8.48
CA CYS A 349 -5.65 1.70 -8.74
C CYS A 349 -4.54 1.31 -9.72
N ILE A 350 -4.57 1.84 -10.95
CA ILE A 350 -3.68 1.44 -12.02
C ILE A 350 -2.88 2.62 -12.54
N THR A 351 -1.55 2.46 -12.61
CA THR A 351 -0.66 3.33 -13.38
C THR A 351 -0.43 2.77 -14.77
N HIS A 352 -0.53 3.62 -15.79
CA HIS A 352 -0.32 3.22 -17.18
C HIS A 352 1.09 3.59 -17.63
N ILE A 353 1.89 2.58 -17.94
CA ILE A 353 3.22 2.76 -18.52
C ILE A 353 3.00 3.06 -20.01
N ALA A 354 3.56 4.19 -20.47
CA ALA A 354 3.34 4.72 -21.81
C ALA A 354 4.01 3.90 -22.91
#